data_AF-A0A8H3J397-F1
#
_entry.id   AF-A0A8H3J397-F1
#
_cell.length_a   1.000
_cell.length_b   1.000
_cell.length_c   1.000
_cell.angle_alpha   90.00
_cell.angle_beta   90.00
_cell.angle_gamma   90.00
#
_symmetry.space_group_name_H-M   'P 1'
#
loop_
_entity.id
_entity.type
_entity.pdbx_description
1 polymer ?
#
loop_
_entity_poly.entity_id
_entity_poly.type
_entity_poly.pdbx_seq_one_letter_code
_entity_poly.pdbx_strand_id
1 'polypeptide(L)'
;MSTSNDPILLRVMDALKPFIRDRKETIRIRRTLSTYLASMIGGSDESITSPLSISALNQGLFVQELPLELSGIRKEYLLALQANVEARKNYERTSQKLNLITKKKANLEQLPRELNYPQSASSLLELSQLQHRYERLKIIQGYLGLLRRKEPANEEFLSTSSIWPKPNTADEDWPALESSMEAEASEIDVLGQSLITQLEKDVLRANESVRQEKRLLEEFKVERQNLREREKPLQRPQSTRAPALARARDELVAWMEQMLGKVDTTEGEPRIDAQRGSQDNLLDIEKRKMDIQKTYQDYLEVRKSLVGLLSQRRNIPQATLQEMQKESKKPGYPESDHIKAMRRATDILPYVTEHLIPAADAQKALLHQDSHLLNGSNAQKVMMTNVLDRLADESHLLSDYPSLASQPRLKNNVTESKTLGLSPSPFDDSLETTMDSKIVGKARVWASAASAARTASHADLNRRLQRGEERATAAEETLEELQELIGVDDFEADDHNDQDLWNPSVRASNGVWTGLDGNIGSTSAAR
;
A
#
# COMPACT_ATOMS: atom_id res chain seq x y z
N MET A 1 -21.43 -68.73 11.94
CA MET A 1 -20.55 -67.73 12.56
C MET A 1 -19.49 -67.36 11.53
N SER A 2 -19.60 -66.21 10.88
CA SER A 2 -18.79 -65.84 9.70
C SER A 2 -17.29 -65.59 9.94
N THR A 3 -16.40 -66.55 9.70
CA THR A 3 -15.01 -66.38 9.19
C THR A 3 -14.66 -65.22 8.26
N SER A 4 -14.77 -63.92 8.61
CA SER A 4 -14.14 -62.85 7.81
C SER A 4 -12.63 -62.81 8.10
N ASN A 5 -11.93 -63.81 7.57
CA ASN A 5 -10.47 -63.80 7.48
C ASN A 5 -10.07 -62.77 6.43
N ASP A 6 -9.94 -61.51 6.83
CA ASP A 6 -9.34 -60.50 5.97
C ASP A 6 -7.85 -60.86 5.80
N PRO A 7 -7.39 -61.27 4.59
CA PRO A 7 -6.01 -61.69 4.35
C PRO A 7 -5.00 -60.56 4.59
N ILE A 8 -5.50 -59.32 4.58
CA ILE A 8 -4.78 -58.10 4.90
C ILE A 8 -4.43 -58.07 6.39
N LEU A 9 -5.38 -58.41 7.29
CA LEU A 9 -5.15 -58.42 8.73
C LEU A 9 -4.09 -59.44 9.12
N LEU A 10 -4.07 -60.62 8.50
CA LEU A 10 -3.07 -61.64 8.79
C LEU A 10 -1.68 -61.23 8.30
N ARG A 11 -1.59 -60.63 7.10
CA ARG A 11 -0.33 -60.09 6.55
C ARG A 11 0.19 -58.91 7.38
N VAL A 12 -0.71 -58.07 7.87
CA VAL A 12 -0.39 -56.97 8.79
C VAL A 12 0.04 -57.55 10.14
N MET A 13 -0.63 -58.57 10.68
CA MET A 13 -0.21 -59.23 11.91
C MET A 13 1.15 -59.91 11.76
N ASP A 14 1.44 -60.58 10.63
CA ASP A 14 2.74 -61.18 10.35
C ASP A 14 3.85 -60.13 10.18
N ALA A 15 3.54 -59.00 9.55
CA ALA A 15 4.45 -57.86 9.48
C ALA A 15 4.65 -57.18 10.84
N LEU A 16 3.64 -57.20 11.71
CA LEU A 16 3.67 -56.60 13.05
C LEU A 16 4.19 -57.58 14.13
N LYS A 17 4.23 -58.89 13.89
CA LYS A 17 4.78 -59.90 14.83
C LYS A 17 6.14 -59.53 15.42
N PRO A 18 7.14 -59.06 14.66
CA PRO A 18 8.42 -58.62 15.24
C PRO A 18 8.31 -57.35 16.11
N PHE A 19 7.23 -56.57 15.94
CA PHE A 19 6.97 -55.31 16.66
C PHE A 19 5.97 -55.47 17.82
N ILE A 20 5.18 -56.56 17.86
CA ILE A 20 4.23 -56.90 18.92
C ILE A 20 4.97 -57.73 19.98
N ARG A 21 5.44 -57.06 21.04
CA ARG A 21 6.08 -57.70 22.19
C ARG A 21 5.08 -57.98 23.31
N ASP A 22 5.35 -58.98 24.15
CA ASP A 22 4.51 -59.23 25.32
C ASP A 22 4.51 -58.01 26.26
N ARG A 23 3.42 -57.79 27.00
CA ARG A 23 3.28 -56.66 27.91
C ARG A 23 4.40 -56.64 28.95
N LYS A 24 4.81 -57.81 29.45
CA LYS A 24 5.89 -57.94 30.44
C LYS A 24 7.25 -57.58 29.84
N GLU A 25 7.53 -58.04 28.62
CA GLU A 25 8.75 -57.68 27.89
C GLU A 25 8.80 -56.20 27.57
N THR A 26 7.69 -55.63 27.10
CA THR A 26 7.57 -54.20 26.80
C THR A 26 7.84 -53.35 28.04
N ILE A 27 7.33 -53.75 29.21
CA ILE A 27 7.61 -53.06 30.48
C ILE A 27 9.09 -53.19 30.86
N ARG A 28 9.70 -54.37 30.69
CA ARG A 28 11.14 -54.57 30.96
C ARG A 28 12.01 -53.69 30.04
N ILE A 29 11.72 -53.68 28.75
CA ILE A 29 12.42 -52.88 27.74
C ILE A 29 12.27 -51.38 28.04
N ARG A 30 11.07 -50.92 28.39
CA ARG A 30 10.85 -49.52 28.80
C ARG A 30 11.66 -49.18 30.03
N ARG A 31 11.67 -50.04 31.06
CA ARG A 31 12.48 -49.81 32.27
C ARG A 31 13.97 -49.72 31.96
N THR A 32 14.52 -50.65 31.17
CA THR A 32 15.94 -50.62 30.78
C THR A 32 16.31 -49.40 29.94
N LEU A 33 15.42 -48.97 29.04
CA LEU A 33 15.64 -47.76 28.25
C LEU A 33 15.50 -46.50 29.10
N SER A 34 14.55 -46.46 30.03
CA SER A 34 14.39 -45.35 30.97
C SER A 34 15.60 -45.21 31.89
N THR A 35 16.13 -46.30 32.44
CA THR A 35 17.36 -46.26 33.25
C THR A 35 18.57 -45.83 32.43
N TYR A 36 18.66 -46.29 31.18
CA TYR A 36 19.72 -45.90 30.26
C TYR A 36 19.66 -44.40 29.90
N LEU A 37 18.49 -43.90 29.50
CA LEU A 37 18.31 -42.48 29.18
C LEU A 37 18.49 -41.60 30.42
N ALA A 38 18.04 -42.04 31.60
CA ALA A 38 18.28 -41.31 32.85
C ALA A 38 19.77 -41.20 33.18
N SER A 39 20.59 -42.24 32.88
CA SER A 39 22.04 -42.15 33.08
C SER A 39 22.76 -41.21 32.10
N MET A 40 22.16 -40.93 30.94
CA MET A 40 22.74 -40.09 29.88
C MET A 40 22.29 -38.63 29.96
N ILE A 41 21.21 -38.35 30.69
CA ILE A 41 20.66 -37.02 30.87
C ILE A 41 20.92 -36.62 32.33
N GLY A 42 21.93 -35.79 32.55
CA GLY A 42 22.25 -35.24 33.87
C GLY A 42 21.20 -34.22 34.28
N GLY A 43 20.33 -34.58 35.22
CA GLY A 43 19.32 -33.71 35.82
C GLY A 43 19.03 -34.15 37.25
N SER A 44 18.74 -33.20 38.14
CA SER A 44 18.58 -33.43 39.59
C SER A 44 17.70 -34.65 39.89
N ASP A 45 18.22 -35.51 40.78
CA ASP A 45 17.91 -36.94 40.99
C ASP A 45 16.44 -37.34 41.25
N GLU A 46 15.48 -36.41 41.33
CA GLU A 46 14.10 -36.72 41.72
C GLU A 46 13.08 -36.68 40.58
N SER A 47 13.41 -36.15 39.40
CA SER A 47 12.40 -35.85 38.35
C SER A 47 12.27 -36.86 37.21
N ILE A 48 13.21 -37.80 37.05
CA ILE A 48 13.31 -38.67 35.85
C ILE A 48 12.82 -40.12 36.11
N THR A 49 11.91 -40.32 37.07
CA THR A 49 11.38 -41.67 37.37
C THR A 49 10.36 -42.18 36.34
N SER A 50 9.87 -41.32 35.45
CA SER A 50 8.88 -41.66 34.43
C SER A 50 9.38 -41.34 33.00
N PRO A 51 9.20 -42.25 32.02
CA PRO A 51 9.55 -42.01 30.62
C PRO A 51 8.79 -40.83 30.00
N LEU A 52 7.69 -40.40 30.61
CA LEU A 52 6.89 -39.24 30.18
C LEU A 52 7.43 -37.91 30.75
N SER A 53 8.20 -37.96 31.84
CA SER A 53 8.85 -36.76 32.42
C SER A 53 9.97 -36.22 31.52
N ILE A 54 10.50 -37.04 30.60
CA ILE A 54 11.47 -36.64 29.57
C ILE A 54 10.83 -35.75 28.48
N SER A 55 9.50 -35.63 28.44
CA SER A 55 8.82 -34.66 27.56
C SER A 55 8.41 -33.37 28.30
N ALA A 56 8.40 -33.44 29.64
CA ALA A 56 8.04 -32.37 30.56
C ALA A 56 9.30 -31.78 31.25
N LEU A 57 10.38 -31.59 30.49
CA LEU A 57 11.63 -30.98 30.99
C LEU A 57 11.36 -29.54 31.40
N ASN A 58 11.29 -29.32 32.71
CA ASN A 58 11.48 -28.01 33.31
C ASN A 58 12.97 -27.80 33.57
N GLN A 59 13.49 -26.69 33.02
CA GLN A 59 14.69 -25.95 33.41
C GLN A 59 15.68 -26.70 34.32
N GLY A 60 16.55 -27.55 33.75
CA GLY A 60 17.65 -28.14 34.53
C GLY A 60 18.40 -29.31 33.91
N LEU A 61 17.87 -29.96 32.86
CA LEU A 61 18.53 -31.11 32.27
C LEU A 61 19.62 -30.69 31.28
N PHE A 62 20.82 -31.23 31.48
CA PHE A 62 21.94 -31.16 30.57
C PHE A 62 22.19 -32.57 30.00
N VAL A 63 22.24 -32.69 28.68
CA VAL A 63 22.71 -33.93 28.05
C VAL A 63 24.23 -33.95 28.20
N GLN A 64 24.76 -34.97 28.89
CA GLN A 64 26.20 -35.14 29.04
C GLN A 64 26.82 -35.45 27.66
N GLU A 65 28.06 -35.00 27.40
CA GLU A 65 28.73 -35.12 26.10
C GLU A 65 28.57 -36.53 25.52
N LEU A 66 28.08 -36.62 24.28
CA LEU A 66 27.67 -37.89 23.67
C LEU A 66 28.88 -38.84 23.58
N PRO A 67 28.82 -40.03 24.21
CA PRO A 67 29.82 -41.06 23.98
C PRO A 67 29.82 -41.49 22.51
N LEU A 68 31.01 -41.56 21.89
CA LEU A 68 31.18 -41.86 20.47
C LEU A 68 30.71 -43.27 20.07
N GLU A 69 30.36 -44.12 21.04
CA GLU A 69 29.91 -45.51 20.84
C GLU A 69 28.42 -45.62 20.45
N LEU A 70 27.66 -44.52 20.51
CA LEU A 70 26.25 -44.52 20.14
C LEU A 70 26.07 -44.28 18.63
N SER A 71 25.73 -45.34 17.90
CA SER A 71 25.41 -45.29 16.47
C SER A 71 23.90 -45.52 16.20
N GLY A 72 23.36 -44.84 15.20
CA GLY A 72 21.98 -44.97 14.71
C GLY A 72 20.94 -44.08 15.43
N ILE A 73 19.68 -44.51 15.39
CA ILE A 73 18.47 -43.77 15.83
C ILE A 73 18.57 -43.21 17.27
N ARG A 74 19.33 -43.89 18.13
CA ARG A 74 19.54 -43.45 19.52
C ARG A 74 20.35 -42.16 19.61
N LYS A 75 21.36 -41.99 18.73
CA LYS A 75 22.16 -40.76 18.63
C LYS A 75 21.31 -39.62 18.09
N GLU A 76 20.53 -39.88 17.03
CA GLU A 76 19.62 -38.90 16.44
C GLU A 76 18.58 -38.42 17.46
N TYR A 77 18.02 -39.32 18.27
CA TYR A 77 17.10 -38.96 19.34
C TYR A 77 17.73 -38.05 20.40
N LEU A 78 18.97 -38.35 20.83
CA LEU A 78 19.69 -37.50 21.79
C LEU A 78 20.06 -36.13 21.22
N LEU A 79 20.47 -36.07 19.95
CA LEU A 79 20.72 -34.81 19.25
C LEU A 79 19.45 -33.98 19.09
N ALA A 80 18.33 -34.61 18.71
CA ALA A 80 17.04 -33.95 18.64
C ALA A 80 16.57 -33.45 20.02
N LEU A 81 16.84 -34.21 21.08
CA LEU A 81 16.53 -33.80 22.45
C LEU A 81 17.38 -32.59 22.87
N GLN A 82 18.68 -32.59 22.56
CA GLN A 82 19.56 -31.44 22.80
C GLN A 82 19.09 -30.19 22.05
N ALA A 83 18.76 -30.32 20.76
CA ALA A 83 18.24 -29.24 19.94
C ALA A 83 16.89 -28.71 20.47
N ASN A 84 16.00 -29.58 20.98
CA ASN A 84 14.73 -29.18 21.59
C ASN A 84 14.97 -28.38 22.88
N VAL A 85 15.91 -28.82 23.73
CA VAL A 85 16.29 -28.11 24.96
C VAL A 85 16.86 -26.72 24.62
N GLU A 86 17.69 -26.61 23.59
CA GLU A 86 18.22 -25.32 23.14
C GLU A 86 17.13 -24.40 22.56
N ALA A 87 16.25 -24.94 21.70
CA ALA A 87 15.14 -24.20 21.14
C ALA A 87 14.20 -23.64 22.23
N ARG A 88 13.91 -24.44 23.27
CA ARG A 88 13.12 -23.98 24.42
C ARG A 88 13.83 -22.88 25.22
N LYS A 89 15.14 -23.01 25.48
CA LYS A 89 15.93 -21.94 26.11
C LYS A 89 15.87 -20.64 25.30
N ASN A 90 15.96 -20.73 23.97
CA ASN A 90 15.87 -19.57 23.09
C ASN A 90 14.46 -18.96 23.07
N TYR A 91 13.42 -19.80 23.08
CA TYR A 91 12.03 -19.35 23.23
C TYR A 91 11.79 -18.65 24.57
N GLU A 92 12.30 -19.19 25.68
CA GLU A 92 12.18 -18.56 26.99
C GLU A 92 12.93 -17.21 27.03
N ARG A 93 14.15 -17.13 26.49
CA ARG A 93 14.88 -15.86 26.39
C ARG A 93 14.14 -14.83 25.55
N THR A 94 13.58 -15.23 24.41
CA THR A 94 12.86 -14.32 23.52
C THR A 94 11.52 -13.89 24.10
N SER A 95 10.76 -14.81 24.70
CA SER A 95 9.51 -14.48 25.41
C SER A 95 9.75 -13.58 26.62
N GLN A 96 10.83 -13.78 27.39
CA GLN A 96 11.23 -12.87 28.46
C GLN A 96 11.57 -11.46 27.93
N LYS A 97 12.32 -11.36 26.82
CA LYS A 97 12.60 -10.06 26.16
C LYS A 97 11.31 -9.38 25.70
N LEU A 98 10.39 -10.13 25.09
CA LEU A 98 9.07 -9.61 24.69
C LEU A 98 8.25 -9.15 25.89
N ASN A 99 8.26 -9.91 26.98
CA ASN A 99 7.59 -9.53 28.22
C ASN A 99 8.19 -8.25 28.83
N LEU A 100 9.52 -8.06 28.76
CA LEU A 100 10.17 -6.82 29.21
C LEU A 100 9.80 -5.63 28.33
N ILE A 101 9.74 -5.80 27.00
CA ILE A 101 9.31 -4.75 26.07
C ILE A 101 7.84 -4.40 26.31
N THR A 102 6.99 -5.41 26.52
CA THR A 102 5.56 -5.23 26.79
C THR A 102 5.34 -4.55 28.13
N LYS A 103 6.09 -4.90 29.17
CA LYS A 103 6.07 -4.18 30.46
C LYS A 103 6.60 -2.75 30.37
N LYS A 104 7.61 -2.49 29.54
CA LYS A 104 8.07 -1.11 29.25
C LYS A 104 7.00 -0.29 28.53
N LYS A 105 6.26 -0.89 27.60
CA LYS A 105 5.10 -0.26 26.93
C LYS A 105 3.94 -0.03 27.91
N ALA A 106 3.62 -1.00 28.76
CA ALA A 106 2.58 -0.87 29.77
C ALA A 106 2.92 0.18 30.85
N ASN A 107 4.19 0.32 31.24
CA ASN A 107 4.62 1.39 32.15
C ASN A 107 4.58 2.78 31.49
N LEU A 108 4.69 2.88 30.17
CA LEU A 108 4.45 4.14 29.44
C LEU A 108 2.95 4.49 29.36
N GLU A 109 2.07 3.48 29.43
CA GLU A 109 0.61 3.66 29.42
C GLU A 109 0.01 3.91 30.81
N GLN A 110 0.78 3.76 31.89
CA GLN A 110 0.33 3.96 33.29
C GLN A 110 0.72 5.32 33.90
N LEU A 111 1.22 6.29 33.11
CA LEU A 111 1.30 7.68 33.57
C LEU A 111 -0.14 8.26 33.68
N PRO A 112 -0.47 9.09 34.70
CA PRO A 112 -1.84 9.52 34.96
C PRO A 112 -2.49 10.14 33.72
N ARG A 113 -3.70 9.68 33.43
CA ARG A 113 -4.50 9.94 32.23
C ARG A 113 -5.11 11.35 32.21
N GLU A 114 -4.33 12.35 32.60
CA GLU A 114 -4.67 13.77 32.51
C GLU A 114 -3.46 14.54 32.00
N LEU A 115 -3.29 14.61 30.67
CA LEU A 115 -2.57 15.68 29.97
C LEU A 115 -2.77 15.52 28.45
N ASN A 116 -3.36 16.54 27.83
CA ASN A 116 -3.46 16.84 26.40
C ASN A 116 -2.83 15.83 25.41
N TYR A 117 -3.66 14.89 24.96
CA TYR A 117 -3.38 13.96 23.86
C TYR A 117 -2.90 14.60 22.54
N PRO A 118 -3.32 15.82 22.12
CA PRO A 118 -2.79 16.41 20.88
C PRO A 118 -1.33 16.86 21.01
N GLN A 119 -0.86 17.19 22.22
CA GLN A 119 0.49 17.73 22.44
C GLN A 119 1.54 16.61 22.59
N SER A 120 1.13 15.43 23.07
CA SER A 120 2.01 14.25 23.11
C SER A 120 2.23 13.66 21.71
N ALA A 121 1.17 13.56 20.88
CA ALA A 121 1.30 13.12 19.49
C ALA A 121 2.14 14.09 18.64
N SER A 122 1.95 15.41 18.81
CA SER A 122 2.79 16.40 18.14
C SER A 122 4.25 16.32 18.62
N SER A 123 4.49 16.12 19.92
CA SER A 123 5.86 15.95 20.45
C SER A 123 6.58 14.71 19.91
N LEU A 124 5.85 13.60 19.67
CA LEU A 124 6.42 12.40 19.05
C LEU A 124 6.76 12.62 17.56
N LEU A 125 5.91 13.35 16.84
CA LEU A 125 6.19 13.74 15.46
C LEU A 125 7.40 14.68 15.40
N GLU A 126 7.47 15.67 16.29
CA GLU A 126 8.62 16.57 16.40
C GLU A 126 9.91 15.82 16.71
N LEU A 127 9.88 14.84 17.63
CA LEU A 127 11.03 13.99 17.94
C LEU A 127 11.46 13.17 16.71
N SER A 128 10.53 12.57 15.99
CA SER A 128 10.83 11.81 14.77
C SER A 128 11.45 12.68 13.65
N GLN A 129 10.98 13.93 13.52
CA GLN A 129 11.54 14.91 12.59
C GLN A 129 12.93 15.36 13.02
N LEU A 130 13.16 15.56 14.32
CA LEU A 130 14.48 15.87 14.86
C LEU A 130 15.47 14.73 14.64
N GLN A 131 15.04 13.47 14.80
CA GLN A 131 15.86 12.30 14.48
C GLN A 131 16.23 12.26 12.99
N HIS A 132 15.27 12.50 12.09
CA HIS A 132 15.56 12.56 10.66
C HIS A 132 16.54 13.69 10.31
N ARG A 133 16.40 14.87 10.94
CA ARG A 133 17.34 15.98 10.76
C ARG A 133 18.73 15.64 11.28
N TYR A 134 18.81 14.96 12.43
CA TYR A 134 20.08 14.52 13.01
C TYR A 134 20.79 13.51 12.11
N GLU A 135 20.09 12.51 11.57
CA GLU A 135 20.69 11.53 10.65
C GLU A 135 21.18 12.21 9.36
N ARG A 136 20.42 13.16 8.81
CA ARG A 136 20.87 13.96 7.65
C ARG A 136 22.12 14.77 7.97
N LEU A 137 22.18 15.42 9.13
CA LEU A 137 23.35 16.16 9.60
C LEU A 137 24.56 15.24 9.81
N LYS A 138 24.35 14.03 10.34
CA LYS A 138 25.40 13.02 10.52
C LYS A 138 25.95 12.52 9.19
N ILE A 139 25.08 12.32 8.19
CA ILE A 139 25.49 11.98 6.83
C ILE A 139 26.31 13.14 6.22
N ILE A 140 25.81 14.38 6.33
CA ILE A 140 26.54 15.57 5.86
C ILE A 140 27.88 15.72 6.59
N GLN A 141 27.93 15.49 7.90
CA GLN A 141 29.16 15.49 8.69
C GLN A 141 30.12 14.38 8.25
N GLY A 142 29.59 13.20 7.89
CA GLY A 142 30.35 12.12 7.28
C GLY A 142 30.96 12.53 5.94
N TYR A 143 30.17 13.15 5.06
CA TYR A 143 30.67 13.67 3.78
C TYR A 143 31.62 14.84 3.93
N LEU A 144 31.40 15.75 4.89
CA LEU A 144 32.34 16.82 5.23
C LEU A 144 33.63 16.25 5.85
N GLY A 145 33.55 15.16 6.60
CA GLY A 145 34.71 14.42 7.08
C GLY A 145 35.49 13.77 5.93
N LEU A 146 34.78 13.22 4.93
CA LEU A 146 35.38 12.71 3.71
C LEU A 146 35.99 13.82 2.85
N LEU A 147 35.33 14.98 2.75
CA LEU A 147 35.86 16.17 2.06
C LEU A 147 37.07 16.74 2.80
N ARG A 148 37.05 16.79 4.14
CA ARG A 148 38.17 17.27 4.95
C ARG A 148 39.38 16.35 4.86
N ARG A 149 39.17 15.06 4.63
CA ARG A 149 40.23 14.06 4.36
C ARG A 149 40.73 14.11 2.92
N LYS A 150 40.04 14.80 2.02
CA LYS A 150 40.38 14.89 0.59
C LYS A 150 40.80 16.32 0.25
N GLU A 151 42.11 16.54 0.15
CA GLU A 151 42.67 17.88 -0.09
C GLU A 151 42.14 18.51 -1.40
N PRO A 152 41.85 19.82 -1.41
CA PRO A 152 41.20 20.53 -2.52
C PRO A 152 42.08 20.72 -3.79
N ALA A 153 43.21 20.02 -3.89
CA ALA A 153 44.25 20.29 -4.89
C ALA A 153 44.49 19.15 -5.89
N ASN A 154 43.56 18.20 -6.06
CA ASN A 154 43.65 17.20 -7.12
C ASN A 154 42.74 17.57 -8.30
N GLU A 155 43.35 17.95 -9.44
CA GLU A 155 42.68 18.38 -10.69
C GLU A 155 41.72 17.34 -11.28
N GLU A 156 41.85 16.05 -10.93
CA GLU A 156 40.96 14.98 -11.41
C GLU A 156 39.52 15.05 -10.88
N PHE A 157 39.23 15.85 -9.84
CA PHE A 157 37.90 15.88 -9.22
C PHE A 157 36.98 17.01 -9.71
N LEU A 158 37.49 17.98 -10.47
CA LEU A 158 36.64 18.96 -11.20
C LEU A 158 36.16 18.42 -12.55
N SER A 159 36.75 17.32 -13.03
CA SER A 159 36.29 16.57 -14.18
C SER A 159 35.00 15.82 -13.86
N THR A 160 33.87 16.45 -14.20
CA THR A 160 32.51 15.86 -14.23
C THR A 160 32.38 14.65 -15.17
N SER A 161 33.45 14.28 -15.88
CA SER A 161 33.53 13.16 -16.80
C SER A 161 33.75 11.79 -16.15
N SER A 162 34.19 11.69 -14.88
CA SER A 162 34.32 10.38 -14.20
C SER A 162 33.03 9.91 -13.51
N ILE A 163 32.05 10.81 -13.35
CA ILE A 163 30.75 10.51 -12.72
C ILE A 163 29.78 9.89 -13.74
N TRP A 164 30.06 10.01 -15.03
CA TRP A 164 29.23 9.47 -16.11
C TRP A 164 30.09 8.57 -17.01
N PRO A 165 30.06 7.24 -16.85
CA PRO A 165 30.68 6.37 -17.83
C PRO A 165 29.93 6.54 -19.15
N LYS A 166 30.62 7.04 -20.17
CA LYS A 166 30.11 7.02 -21.55
C LYS A 166 29.98 5.57 -22.02
N PRO A 167 28.91 5.19 -22.74
CA PRO A 167 28.76 3.84 -23.24
C PRO A 167 29.58 3.64 -24.51
N ASN A 168 30.12 2.42 -24.65
CA ASN A 168 30.85 1.81 -25.78
C ASN A 168 32.38 2.00 -25.69
N THR A 169 33.23 0.98 -25.76
CA THR A 169 33.24 -0.24 -26.59
C THR A 169 34.00 -1.40 -25.91
N ALA A 170 33.82 -2.60 -26.47
CA ALA A 170 34.34 -3.92 -26.12
C ALA A 170 35.79 -4.09 -25.59
N ASP A 171 35.91 -5.19 -24.83
CA ASP A 171 37.06 -6.08 -24.56
C ASP A 171 38.19 -5.69 -23.60
N GLU A 172 38.55 -6.71 -22.81
CA GLU A 172 39.78 -6.98 -22.03
C GLU A 172 39.94 -6.40 -20.61
N ASP A 173 39.74 -7.33 -19.64
CA ASP A 173 40.61 -7.69 -18.52
C ASP A 173 41.24 -6.61 -17.63
N TRP A 174 40.94 -6.65 -16.32
CA TRP A 174 41.97 -6.55 -15.27
C TRP A 174 41.52 -7.31 -13.99
N PRO A 175 42.47 -7.84 -13.18
CA PRO A 175 42.34 -9.12 -12.51
C PRO A 175 42.06 -9.02 -11.00
N ALA A 176 41.88 -10.21 -10.43
CA ALA A 176 41.97 -10.60 -9.04
C ALA A 176 42.83 -9.69 -8.14
N LEU A 177 42.18 -9.19 -7.08
CA LEU A 177 42.85 -8.84 -5.83
C LEU A 177 42.07 -9.49 -4.67
N GLU A 178 42.18 -10.81 -4.55
CA GLU A 178 41.94 -11.50 -3.29
C GLU A 178 43.26 -11.56 -2.51
N SER A 179 43.29 -10.84 -1.39
CA SER A 179 43.99 -11.16 -0.13
C SER A 179 44.04 -9.87 0.69
N SER A 180 43.73 -9.82 1.98
CA SER A 180 43.50 -10.85 2.98
C SER A 180 42.94 -10.12 4.20
N MET A 181 42.13 -10.81 5.00
CA MET A 181 41.57 -10.48 6.32
C MET A 181 40.08 -10.12 6.33
N GLU A 182 39.36 -10.82 7.23
CA GLU A 182 37.95 -10.66 7.63
C GLU A 182 36.90 -11.42 6.79
N ALA A 183 37.13 -12.72 6.66
CA ALA A 183 36.06 -13.70 6.43
C ALA A 183 35.26 -13.88 7.73
N GLU A 184 34.02 -13.37 7.76
CA GLU A 184 32.84 -13.86 8.52
C GLU A 184 31.77 -12.75 8.72
N ALA A 185 32.08 -11.47 8.46
CA ALA A 185 31.08 -10.37 8.49
C ALA A 185 30.57 -9.93 7.10
N SER A 186 31.16 -10.46 6.03
CA SER A 186 31.08 -9.93 4.66
C SER A 186 29.97 -10.57 3.80
N GLU A 187 29.43 -11.73 4.16
CA GLU A 187 28.42 -12.40 3.33
C GLU A 187 27.08 -11.66 3.31
N ILE A 188 26.71 -11.01 4.41
CA ILE A 188 25.47 -10.21 4.53
C ILE A 188 25.63 -8.86 3.83
N ASP A 189 26.81 -8.25 3.86
CA ASP A 189 27.08 -6.97 3.21
C ASP A 189 27.25 -7.13 1.69
N VAL A 190 27.87 -8.22 1.23
CA VAL A 190 27.97 -8.57 -0.20
C VAL A 190 26.60 -8.93 -0.78
N LEU A 191 25.76 -9.68 -0.06
CA LEU A 191 24.38 -9.95 -0.47
C LEU A 191 23.55 -8.66 -0.48
N GLY A 192 23.70 -7.79 0.52
CA GLY A 192 23.06 -6.48 0.56
C GLY A 192 23.44 -5.58 -0.61
N GLN A 193 24.73 -5.49 -0.93
CA GLN A 193 25.24 -4.72 -2.07
C GLN A 193 24.82 -5.33 -3.41
N SER A 194 24.76 -6.66 -3.53
CA SER A 194 24.23 -7.34 -4.73
C SER A 194 22.74 -7.07 -4.94
N LEU A 195 21.95 -7.02 -3.85
CA LEU A 195 20.53 -6.68 -3.90
C LEU A 195 20.31 -5.21 -4.23
N ILE A 196 21.13 -4.32 -3.68
CA ILE A 196 21.09 -2.88 -3.98
C ILE A 196 21.43 -2.65 -5.46
N THR A 197 22.49 -3.24 -5.98
CA THR A 197 22.85 -3.11 -7.40
C THR A 197 21.80 -3.72 -8.32
N GLN A 198 21.12 -4.80 -7.90
CA GLN A 198 19.98 -5.36 -8.63
C GLN A 198 18.78 -4.41 -8.63
N LEU A 199 18.45 -3.81 -7.48
CA LEU A 199 17.38 -2.82 -7.36
C LEU A 199 17.70 -1.56 -8.16
N GLU A 200 18.93 -1.06 -8.12
CA GLU A 200 19.38 0.07 -8.93
C GLU A 200 19.23 -0.24 -10.42
N LYS A 201 19.64 -1.43 -10.86
CA LYS A 201 19.46 -1.89 -12.25
C LYS A 201 18.00 -1.97 -12.65
N ASP A 202 17.13 -2.48 -11.78
CA ASP A 202 15.70 -2.59 -12.06
C ASP A 202 15.00 -1.24 -12.04
N VAL A 203 15.40 -0.31 -11.15
CA VAL A 203 14.92 1.08 -11.15
C VAL A 203 15.35 1.81 -12.42
N LEU A 204 16.59 1.60 -12.89
CA LEU A 204 17.06 2.17 -14.15
C LEU A 204 16.27 1.64 -15.35
N ARG A 205 16.02 0.33 -15.40
CA ARG A 205 15.17 -0.30 -16.43
C ARG A 205 13.74 0.23 -16.41
N ALA A 206 13.16 0.36 -15.22
CA ALA A 206 11.82 0.90 -15.05
C ALA A 206 11.76 2.37 -15.51
N ASN A 207 12.73 3.20 -15.12
CA ASN A 207 12.82 4.59 -15.54
C ASN A 207 13.00 4.71 -17.07
N GLU A 208 13.81 3.84 -17.67
CA GLU A 208 13.95 3.79 -19.13
C GLU A 208 12.63 3.42 -19.81
N SER A 209 11.91 2.40 -19.32
CA SER A 209 10.60 2.02 -19.86
C SER A 209 9.57 3.16 -19.77
N VAL A 210 9.52 3.87 -18.64
CA VAL A 210 8.65 5.05 -18.46
C VAL A 210 9.04 6.17 -19.41
N ARG A 211 10.34 6.38 -19.68
CA ARG A 211 10.78 7.38 -20.66
C ARG A 211 10.41 6.98 -22.08
N GLN A 212 10.52 5.71 -22.45
CA GLN A 212 10.09 5.20 -23.74
C GLN A 212 8.58 5.38 -23.92
N GLU A 213 7.77 5.00 -22.92
CA GLU A 213 6.32 5.20 -22.95
C GLU A 213 5.95 6.69 -23.05
N LYS A 214 6.61 7.57 -22.30
CA LYS A 214 6.38 9.02 -22.41
C LYS A 214 6.67 9.55 -23.81
N ARG A 215 7.77 9.11 -24.44
CA ARG A 215 8.10 9.49 -25.82
C ARG A 215 7.04 9.00 -26.80
N LEU A 216 6.61 7.74 -26.72
CA LEU A 216 5.54 7.20 -27.56
C LEU A 216 4.21 7.96 -27.35
N LEU A 217 3.92 8.37 -26.12
CA LEU A 217 2.72 9.13 -25.79
C LEU A 217 2.79 10.57 -26.37
N GLU A 218 3.96 11.20 -26.33
CA GLU A 218 4.21 12.49 -26.97
C GLU A 218 4.12 12.37 -28.51
N GLU A 219 4.72 11.35 -29.11
CA GLU A 219 4.60 11.05 -30.54
C GLU A 219 3.14 10.85 -30.93
N PHE A 220 2.37 10.06 -30.18
CA PHE A 220 0.95 9.85 -30.45
C PHE A 220 0.12 11.12 -30.26
N LYS A 221 0.45 11.97 -29.28
CA LYS A 221 -0.19 13.28 -29.10
C LYS A 221 0.09 14.20 -30.29
N VAL A 222 1.34 14.24 -30.76
CA VAL A 222 1.75 15.03 -31.93
C VAL A 222 1.08 14.49 -33.19
N GLU A 223 1.04 13.17 -33.38
CA GLU A 223 0.34 12.55 -34.51
C GLU A 223 -1.17 12.85 -34.49
N ARG A 224 -1.81 12.75 -33.32
CA ARG A 224 -3.22 13.10 -33.17
C ARG A 224 -3.49 14.59 -33.38
N GLN A 225 -2.54 15.45 -32.99
CA GLN A 225 -2.62 16.89 -33.24
C GLN A 225 -2.44 17.18 -34.74
N ASN A 226 -1.48 16.53 -35.41
CA ASN A 226 -1.28 16.62 -36.86
C ASN A 226 -2.49 16.10 -37.64
N LEU A 227 -3.12 15.02 -37.19
CA LEU A 227 -4.38 14.51 -37.76
C LEU A 227 -5.52 15.52 -37.58
N ARG A 228 -5.64 16.15 -36.39
CA ARG A 228 -6.62 17.23 -36.15
C ARG A 228 -6.34 18.48 -36.98
N GLU A 229 -5.08 18.81 -37.21
CA GLU A 229 -4.69 19.96 -38.04
C GLU A 229 -4.87 19.68 -39.54
N ARG A 230 -4.70 18.42 -39.97
CA ARG A 230 -5.05 17.93 -41.30
C ARG A 230 -6.57 17.83 -41.51
N GLU A 231 -7.32 17.58 -40.43
CA GLU A 231 -8.79 17.68 -40.35
C GLU A 231 -9.29 19.10 -39.99
N LYS A 232 -8.60 20.16 -40.45
CA LYS A 232 -9.28 21.46 -40.59
C LYS A 232 -10.52 21.28 -41.46
N PRO A 233 -11.65 21.96 -41.16
CA PRO A 233 -12.96 21.58 -41.64
C PRO A 233 -13.16 22.02 -43.09
N LEU A 234 -12.57 21.29 -44.04
CA LEU A 234 -13.18 21.13 -45.34
C LEU A 234 -14.39 20.25 -45.12
N GLN A 235 -15.55 20.91 -45.06
CA GLN A 235 -16.90 20.36 -45.10
C GLN A 235 -16.93 18.89 -45.58
N ARG A 236 -16.89 17.96 -44.63
CA ARG A 236 -17.14 16.54 -44.90
C ARG A 236 -18.57 16.49 -45.45
N PRO A 237 -18.78 16.09 -46.72
CA PRO A 237 -20.10 16.21 -47.33
C PRO A 237 -21.09 15.36 -46.53
N GLN A 238 -22.23 15.97 -46.16
CA GLN A 238 -23.30 15.31 -45.41
C GLN A 238 -23.79 14.01 -46.09
N SER A 239 -23.44 13.82 -47.38
CA SER A 239 -23.68 12.60 -48.15
C SER A 239 -22.99 11.34 -47.63
N THR A 240 -21.93 11.43 -46.82
CA THR A 240 -21.30 10.24 -46.19
C THR A 240 -21.78 9.97 -44.77
N ARG A 241 -22.37 10.99 -44.11
CA ARG A 241 -22.97 10.84 -42.78
C ARG A 241 -24.28 10.07 -42.85
N ALA A 242 -25.10 10.34 -43.87
CA ALA A 242 -26.35 9.62 -44.09
C ALA A 242 -26.17 8.09 -44.27
N PRO A 243 -25.26 7.58 -45.14
CA PRO A 243 -25.04 6.15 -45.29
C PRO A 243 -24.32 5.54 -44.08
N ALA A 244 -23.46 6.28 -43.37
CA ALA A 244 -22.86 5.81 -42.12
C ALA A 244 -23.90 5.65 -41.00
N LEU A 245 -24.84 6.59 -40.89
CA LEU A 245 -25.96 6.49 -39.94
C LEU A 245 -26.96 5.41 -40.36
N ALA A 246 -27.21 5.24 -41.66
CA ALA A 246 -28.02 4.14 -42.17
C ALA A 246 -27.37 2.79 -41.81
N ARG A 247 -26.06 2.64 -42.01
CA ARG A 247 -25.33 1.43 -41.64
C ARG A 247 -25.32 1.18 -40.13
N ALA A 248 -25.14 2.22 -39.32
CA ALA A 248 -25.23 2.12 -37.86
C ALA A 248 -26.65 1.76 -37.41
N ARG A 249 -27.68 2.27 -38.09
CA ARG A 249 -29.07 1.88 -37.87
C ARG A 249 -29.29 0.42 -38.23
N ASP A 250 -28.83 -0.02 -39.39
CA ASP A 250 -29.00 -1.39 -39.87
C ASP A 250 -28.25 -2.38 -38.97
N GLU A 251 -27.07 -2.00 -38.45
CA GLU A 251 -26.31 -2.78 -37.48
C GLU A 251 -26.99 -2.83 -36.11
N LEU A 252 -27.60 -1.73 -35.65
CA LEU A 252 -28.42 -1.72 -34.43
C LEU A 252 -29.69 -2.55 -34.59
N VAL A 253 -30.34 -2.52 -35.76
CA VAL A 253 -31.52 -3.33 -36.06
C VAL A 253 -31.14 -4.80 -36.10
N ALA A 254 -30.06 -5.18 -36.79
CA ALA A 254 -29.55 -6.54 -36.80
C ALA A 254 -29.15 -7.01 -35.39
N TRP A 255 -28.54 -6.14 -34.58
CA TRP A 255 -28.23 -6.43 -33.19
C TRP A 255 -29.50 -6.60 -32.35
N MET A 256 -30.51 -5.75 -32.51
CA MET A 256 -31.80 -5.87 -31.82
C MET A 256 -32.53 -7.14 -32.24
N GLU A 257 -32.56 -7.47 -33.53
CA GLU A 257 -33.14 -8.72 -34.06
C GLU A 257 -32.39 -9.94 -33.52
N GLN A 258 -31.07 -9.89 -33.44
CA GLN A 258 -30.26 -10.95 -32.83
C GLN A 258 -30.51 -11.06 -31.32
N MET A 259 -30.69 -9.94 -30.63
CA MET A 259 -31.01 -9.92 -29.20
C MET A 259 -32.44 -10.40 -28.94
N LEU A 260 -33.40 -10.06 -29.80
CA LEU A 260 -34.78 -10.54 -29.74
C LEU A 260 -34.87 -12.04 -30.07
N GLY A 261 -34.11 -12.52 -31.06
CA GLY A 261 -34.01 -13.96 -31.36
C GLY A 261 -33.33 -14.75 -30.23
N LYS A 262 -32.45 -14.11 -29.45
CA LYS A 262 -31.90 -14.69 -28.22
C LYS A 262 -32.92 -14.71 -27.08
N VAL A 263 -33.82 -13.73 -27.01
CA VAL A 263 -34.88 -13.66 -25.98
C VAL A 263 -35.93 -14.77 -26.14
N ASP A 264 -36.28 -15.15 -27.37
CA ASP A 264 -37.21 -16.27 -27.61
C ASP A 264 -36.57 -17.67 -27.43
N THR A 265 -35.23 -17.75 -27.32
CA THR A 265 -34.51 -19.04 -27.24
C THR A 265 -33.84 -19.31 -25.89
N THR A 266 -33.95 -18.39 -24.93
CA THR A 266 -33.40 -18.58 -23.57
C THR A 266 -34.50 -18.49 -22.51
N GLU A 267 -35.28 -19.57 -22.37
CA GLU A 267 -35.85 -19.91 -21.06
C GLU A 267 -34.68 -20.24 -20.11
N GLY A 268 -34.25 -19.25 -19.34
CA GLY A 268 -33.14 -19.44 -18.39
C GLY A 268 -32.44 -18.17 -17.98
N GLU A 269 -33.10 -17.41 -17.11
CA GLU A 269 -32.52 -16.42 -16.18
C GLU A 269 -32.15 -14.99 -16.67
N PRO A 270 -32.21 -14.00 -15.74
CA PRO A 270 -33.04 -12.82 -15.93
C PRO A 270 -32.26 -11.54 -16.21
N ARG A 271 -32.93 -10.60 -16.90
CA ARG A 271 -32.51 -9.20 -17.01
C ARG A 271 -33.37 -8.33 -16.11
N ILE A 272 -32.68 -7.44 -15.42
CA ILE A 272 -33.14 -6.53 -14.38
C ILE A 272 -34.11 -5.49 -14.96
N ASP A 273 -35.39 -5.58 -14.59
CA ASP A 273 -36.35 -4.48 -14.68
C ASP A 273 -36.65 -3.96 -13.27
N ALA A 274 -35.95 -2.86 -12.94
CA ALA A 274 -36.05 -2.13 -11.69
C ALA A 274 -37.36 -1.32 -11.62
N GLN A 275 -38.53 -1.98 -11.59
CA GLN A 275 -39.76 -1.36 -11.07
C GLN A 275 -40.94 -2.33 -10.77
N ARG A 276 -40.77 -3.65 -10.93
CA ARG A 276 -41.71 -4.67 -10.39
C ARG A 276 -41.17 -5.51 -9.22
N GLY A 277 -39.89 -5.37 -8.89
CA GLY A 277 -39.16 -6.27 -7.99
C GLY A 277 -39.42 -6.17 -6.48
N SER A 278 -40.62 -5.85 -6.00
CA SER A 278 -40.87 -5.92 -4.54
C SER A 278 -41.58 -7.20 -4.11
N GLN A 279 -42.38 -7.83 -4.98
CA GLN A 279 -43.18 -9.00 -4.60
C GLN A 279 -42.49 -10.32 -4.98
N ASP A 280 -41.88 -10.38 -6.15
CA ASP A 280 -41.12 -11.56 -6.60
C ASP A 280 -39.84 -11.77 -5.77
N ASN A 281 -39.19 -10.68 -5.35
CA ASN A 281 -38.04 -10.75 -4.44
C ASN A 281 -38.44 -11.29 -3.05
N LEU A 282 -39.66 -11.01 -2.57
CA LEU A 282 -40.15 -11.54 -1.29
C LEU A 282 -40.43 -13.04 -1.37
N LEU A 283 -41.00 -13.50 -2.48
CA LEU A 283 -41.22 -14.93 -2.74
C LEU A 283 -39.90 -15.68 -2.91
N ASP A 284 -38.91 -15.09 -3.56
CA ASP A 284 -37.58 -15.69 -3.71
C ASP A 284 -36.77 -15.69 -2.41
N ILE A 285 -36.95 -14.68 -1.56
CA ILE A 285 -36.38 -14.70 -0.20
C ILE A 285 -37.01 -15.80 0.64
N GLU A 286 -38.34 -15.99 0.59
CA GLU A 286 -39.00 -17.05 1.35
C GLU A 286 -38.64 -18.45 0.84
N LYS A 287 -38.50 -18.64 -0.48
CA LYS A 287 -37.96 -19.88 -1.05
C LYS A 287 -36.54 -20.16 -0.55
N ARG A 288 -35.63 -19.19 -0.62
CA ARG A 288 -34.25 -19.33 -0.11
C ARG A 288 -34.22 -19.65 1.38
N LYS A 289 -35.11 -19.05 2.16
CA LYS A 289 -35.25 -19.33 3.60
C LYS A 289 -35.72 -20.76 3.86
N MET A 290 -36.68 -21.26 3.07
CA MET A 290 -37.11 -22.67 3.15
C MET A 290 -35.98 -23.62 2.74
N ASP A 291 -35.20 -23.29 1.71
CA ASP A 291 -34.05 -24.10 1.28
C ASP A 291 -32.95 -24.14 2.35
N ILE A 292 -32.65 -23.01 2.99
CA ILE A 292 -31.72 -22.94 4.12
C ILE A 292 -32.25 -23.76 5.30
N GLN A 293 -33.55 -23.70 5.58
CA GLN A 293 -34.15 -24.48 6.66
C GLN A 293 -34.07 -25.98 6.38
N LYS A 294 -34.34 -26.40 5.13
CA LYS A 294 -34.24 -27.79 4.70
C LYS A 294 -32.80 -28.31 4.80
N THR A 295 -31.83 -27.58 4.25
CA THR A 295 -30.41 -27.96 4.33
C THR A 295 -29.90 -28.03 5.77
N TYR A 296 -30.40 -27.15 6.65
CA TYR A 296 -30.08 -27.20 8.08
C TYR A 296 -30.71 -28.42 8.78
N GLN A 297 -31.93 -28.81 8.40
CA GLN A 297 -32.56 -30.04 8.89
C GLN A 297 -31.79 -31.28 8.44
N ASP A 298 -31.41 -31.36 7.16
CA ASP A 298 -30.59 -32.45 6.63
C ASP A 298 -29.25 -32.56 7.37
N TYR A 299 -28.59 -31.43 7.63
CA TYR A 299 -27.38 -31.36 8.45
C TYR A 299 -27.60 -31.91 9.88
N LEU A 300 -28.72 -31.54 10.53
CA LEU A 300 -29.04 -32.04 11.86
C LEU A 300 -29.32 -33.55 11.86
N GLU A 301 -29.99 -34.08 10.84
CA GLU A 301 -30.23 -35.52 10.70
C GLU A 301 -28.95 -36.30 10.51
N VAL A 302 -28.05 -35.84 9.63
CA VAL A 302 -26.73 -36.45 9.44
C VAL A 302 -25.95 -36.42 10.76
N ARG A 303 -25.97 -35.30 11.48
CA ARG A 303 -25.27 -35.18 12.77
C ARG A 303 -25.86 -36.10 13.84
N LYS A 304 -27.20 -36.22 13.92
CA LYS A 304 -27.88 -37.16 14.82
C LYS A 304 -27.55 -38.61 14.46
N SER A 305 -27.51 -38.95 13.17
CA SER A 305 -27.14 -40.29 12.70
C SER A 305 -25.69 -40.62 13.08
N LEU A 306 -24.77 -39.67 12.92
CA LEU A 306 -23.35 -39.83 13.30
C LEU A 306 -23.20 -40.06 14.80
N VAL A 307 -23.88 -39.26 15.62
CA VAL A 307 -23.89 -39.44 17.08
C VAL A 307 -24.53 -40.78 17.45
N GLY A 308 -25.60 -41.19 16.75
CA GLY A 308 -26.23 -42.50 16.88
C GLY A 308 -25.26 -43.65 16.61
N LEU A 309 -24.54 -43.61 15.50
CA LEU A 309 -23.53 -44.62 15.14
C LEU A 309 -22.37 -44.66 16.15
N LEU A 310 -21.90 -43.51 16.62
CA LEU A 310 -20.88 -43.43 17.65
C LEU A 310 -21.37 -43.99 19.00
N SER A 311 -22.64 -43.77 19.33
CA SER A 311 -23.26 -44.32 20.55
C SER A 311 -23.49 -45.83 20.46
N GLN A 312 -23.89 -46.35 19.29
CA GLN A 312 -24.04 -47.80 19.05
C GLN A 312 -22.70 -48.53 19.08
N ARG A 313 -21.64 -47.93 18.51
CA ARG A 313 -20.28 -48.48 18.58
C ARG A 313 -19.76 -48.58 20.02
N ARG A 314 -20.22 -47.70 20.92
CA ARG A 314 -19.87 -47.74 22.35
C ARG A 314 -20.59 -48.86 23.11
N ASN A 315 -21.66 -49.43 22.56
CA ASN A 315 -22.52 -50.42 23.22
C ASN A 315 -22.35 -51.87 22.71
N ILE A 316 -21.34 -52.19 21.90
CA ILE A 316 -21.08 -53.60 21.48
C ILE A 316 -20.26 -54.31 22.58
N PRO A 317 -20.78 -55.35 23.25
CA PRO A 317 -19.99 -56.16 24.18
C PRO A 317 -18.96 -57.00 23.42
N GLN A 318 -17.72 -57.03 23.91
CA GLN A 318 -16.51 -57.63 23.32
C GLN A 318 -16.51 -59.17 23.08
N ALA A 319 -17.65 -59.87 23.12
CA ALA A 319 -17.65 -61.32 23.36
C ALA A 319 -17.92 -62.26 22.17
N THR A 320 -18.23 -61.79 20.95
CA THR A 320 -18.78 -62.69 19.89
C THR A 320 -18.00 -62.72 18.58
N LEU A 321 -16.66 -62.80 18.62
CA LEU A 321 -15.81 -62.94 17.42
C LEU A 321 -14.78 -64.07 17.49
N GLN A 322 -15.00 -65.12 18.30
CA GLN A 322 -14.04 -66.21 18.45
C GLN A 322 -14.36 -67.50 17.67
N GLU A 323 -15.54 -67.68 17.11
CA GLU A 323 -16.03 -69.05 16.92
C GLU A 323 -16.24 -69.52 15.48
N MET A 324 -15.35 -69.17 14.54
CA MET A 324 -15.41 -69.87 13.24
C MET A 324 -14.14 -69.87 12.40
N GLN A 325 -12.98 -70.01 13.02
CA GLN A 325 -11.80 -70.43 12.28
C GLN A 325 -11.82 -71.95 12.14
N LYS A 326 -12.22 -72.47 10.97
CA LYS A 326 -11.73 -73.76 10.45
C LYS A 326 -12.12 -73.93 8.97
N GLU A 327 -11.10 -74.30 8.20
CA GLU A 327 -11.12 -74.96 6.89
C GLU A 327 -10.96 -74.13 5.59
N SER A 328 -9.77 -74.34 4.99
CA SER A 328 -9.54 -74.76 3.60
C SER A 328 -8.95 -73.77 2.56
N LYS A 329 -7.69 -74.08 2.19
CA LYS A 329 -7.06 -74.18 0.84
C LYS A 329 -7.02 -72.94 -0.11
N LYS A 330 -5.78 -72.66 -0.58
CA LYS A 330 -5.33 -71.76 -1.70
C LYS A 330 -6.06 -72.05 -3.04
N PRO A 331 -5.97 -71.25 -4.15
CA PRO A 331 -4.92 -70.24 -4.55
C PRO A 331 -5.35 -68.96 -5.37
N GLY A 332 -4.45 -67.94 -5.46
CA GLY A 332 -4.16 -67.10 -6.67
C GLY A 332 -4.98 -65.83 -7.05
N TYR A 333 -4.26 -64.74 -7.42
CA TYR A 333 -4.62 -63.51 -8.20
C TYR A 333 -5.03 -62.19 -7.45
N PRO A 334 -5.05 -60.98 -8.12
CA PRO A 334 -3.96 -60.00 -8.25
C PRO A 334 -4.22 -58.65 -7.53
N GLU A 335 -3.21 -57.79 -7.44
CA GLU A 335 -3.18 -56.53 -6.68
C GLU A 335 -4.13 -55.43 -7.25
N SER A 336 -5.08 -54.95 -6.42
CA SER A 336 -6.13 -53.97 -6.78
C SER A 336 -5.62 -52.53 -6.91
N ASP A 337 -6.10 -51.82 -7.93
CA ASP A 337 -5.73 -50.44 -8.32
C ASP A 337 -5.93 -49.37 -7.22
N HIS A 338 -6.70 -49.70 -6.19
CA HIS A 338 -6.95 -48.82 -5.04
C HIS A 338 -5.69 -48.49 -4.24
N ILE A 339 -4.75 -49.44 -4.14
CA ILE A 339 -3.48 -49.24 -3.42
C ILE A 339 -2.55 -48.31 -4.20
N LYS A 340 -2.62 -48.34 -5.54
CA LYS A 340 -1.84 -47.44 -6.41
C LYS A 340 -2.37 -46.01 -6.38
N ALA A 341 -3.69 -45.81 -6.34
CA ALA A 341 -4.30 -44.49 -6.21
C ALA A 341 -3.98 -43.82 -4.86
N MET A 342 -4.01 -44.58 -3.78
CA MET A 342 -3.69 -44.08 -2.43
C MET A 342 -2.20 -43.71 -2.31
N ARG A 343 -1.30 -44.48 -2.94
CA ARG A 343 0.14 -44.17 -2.97
C ARG A 343 0.40 -42.86 -3.73
N ARG A 344 -0.22 -42.66 -4.90
CA ARG A 344 -0.12 -41.40 -5.68
C ARG A 344 -0.64 -40.17 -4.92
N ALA A 345 -1.71 -40.29 -4.13
CA ALA A 345 -2.20 -39.18 -3.31
C ALA A 345 -1.23 -38.82 -2.17
N THR A 346 -0.49 -39.81 -1.66
CA THR A 346 0.52 -39.59 -0.61
C THR A 346 1.78 -38.93 -1.18
N ASP A 347 2.10 -39.19 -2.45
CA ASP A 347 3.23 -38.57 -3.15
C ASP A 347 3.01 -37.08 -3.47
N ILE A 348 1.75 -36.62 -3.54
CA ILE A 348 1.38 -35.22 -3.83
C ILE A 348 1.29 -34.36 -2.55
N LEU A 349 1.10 -34.99 -1.38
CA LEU A 349 1.01 -34.31 -0.09
C LEU A 349 2.19 -33.36 0.21
N PRO A 350 3.48 -33.74 0.00
CA PRO A 350 4.60 -32.85 0.25
C PRO A 350 4.56 -31.58 -0.62
N TYR A 351 4.13 -31.68 -1.89
CA TYR A 351 3.99 -30.52 -2.77
C TYR A 351 2.92 -29.54 -2.28
N VAL A 352 1.80 -30.06 -1.76
CA VAL A 352 0.73 -29.24 -1.17
C VAL A 352 1.24 -28.53 0.09
N THR A 353 1.98 -29.23 0.95
CA THR A 353 2.50 -28.64 2.20
C THR A 353 3.64 -27.67 2.00
N GLU A 354 4.55 -27.94 1.06
CA GLU A 354 5.76 -27.11 0.86
C GLU A 354 5.51 -25.91 -0.05
N HIS A 355 4.57 -25.99 -1.00
CA HIS A 355 4.39 -24.93 -1.99
C HIS A 355 2.99 -24.34 -1.98
N LEU A 356 1.94 -25.17 -1.95
CA LEU A 356 0.57 -24.67 -2.11
C LEU A 356 0.05 -23.95 -0.86
N ILE A 357 0.31 -24.50 0.34
CA ILE A 357 -0.10 -23.86 1.60
C ILE A 357 0.65 -22.53 1.81
N PRO A 358 1.99 -22.44 1.68
CA PRO A 358 2.69 -21.17 1.81
C PRO A 358 2.28 -20.14 0.74
N ALA A 359 2.01 -20.58 -0.50
CA ALA A 359 1.49 -19.68 -1.54
C ALA A 359 0.10 -19.14 -1.20
N ALA A 360 -0.80 -19.99 -0.69
CA ALA A 360 -2.13 -19.56 -0.23
C ALA A 360 -2.04 -18.60 0.96
N ASP A 361 -1.11 -18.82 1.88
CA ASP A 361 -0.91 -17.94 3.03
C ASP A 361 -0.25 -16.61 2.61
N ALA A 362 0.67 -16.63 1.65
CA ALA A 362 1.21 -15.40 1.03
C ALA A 362 0.11 -14.61 0.31
N GLN A 363 -0.80 -15.27 -0.41
CA GLN A 363 -1.95 -14.62 -1.03
C GLN A 363 -2.88 -13.98 0.00
N LYS A 364 -3.16 -14.67 1.12
CA LYS A 364 -3.94 -14.08 2.22
C LYS A 364 -3.23 -12.87 2.83
N ALA A 365 -1.92 -12.95 3.05
CA ALA A 365 -1.14 -11.84 3.58
C ALA A 365 -1.19 -10.62 2.63
N LEU A 366 -1.08 -10.84 1.32
CA LEU A 366 -1.20 -9.79 0.31
C LEU A 366 -2.61 -9.18 0.31
N LEU A 367 -3.66 -10.01 0.34
CA LEU A 367 -5.04 -9.52 0.44
C LEU A 367 -5.27 -8.70 1.72
N HIS A 368 -4.67 -9.10 2.85
CA HIS A 368 -4.70 -8.32 4.07
C HIS A 368 -3.98 -6.98 3.93
N GLN A 369 -2.81 -6.95 3.30
CA GLN A 369 -2.09 -5.71 3.00
C GLN A 369 -2.90 -4.79 2.09
N ASP A 370 -3.46 -5.31 1.00
CA ASP A 370 -4.30 -4.56 0.07
C ASP A 370 -5.51 -3.95 0.79
N SER A 371 -6.18 -4.75 1.62
CA SER A 371 -7.31 -4.26 2.43
C SER A 371 -6.89 -3.13 3.38
N HIS A 372 -5.70 -3.23 3.99
CA HIS A 372 -5.17 -2.20 4.89
C HIS A 372 -4.83 -0.92 4.12
N LEU A 373 -4.20 -1.03 2.95
CA LEU A 373 -3.86 0.11 2.10
C LEU A 373 -5.11 0.79 1.56
N LEU A 374 -6.11 0.03 1.12
CA LEU A 374 -7.39 0.56 0.64
C LEU A 374 -8.14 1.27 1.77
N ASN A 375 -8.20 0.67 2.95
CA ASN A 375 -8.83 1.29 4.12
C ASN A 375 -8.10 2.57 4.55
N GLY A 376 -6.76 2.56 4.53
CA GLY A 376 -5.94 3.73 4.81
C GLY A 376 -6.15 4.85 3.79
N SER A 377 -6.16 4.53 2.49
CA SER A 377 -6.43 5.48 1.41
C SER A 377 -7.84 6.08 1.53
N ASN A 378 -8.85 5.25 1.79
CA ASN A 378 -10.22 5.72 1.98
C ASN A 378 -10.36 6.62 3.21
N ALA A 379 -9.71 6.27 4.33
CA ALA A 379 -9.68 7.13 5.52
C ALA A 379 -9.03 8.49 5.22
N GLN A 380 -7.92 8.51 4.46
CA GLN A 380 -7.28 9.75 4.02
C GLN A 380 -8.16 10.57 3.08
N LYS A 381 -8.86 9.93 2.13
CA LYS A 381 -9.82 10.60 1.24
C LYS A 381 -10.95 11.27 2.02
N VAL A 382 -11.53 10.55 2.99
CA VAL A 382 -12.57 11.10 3.87
C VAL A 382 -12.05 12.26 4.72
N MET A 383 -10.85 12.12 5.29
CA MET A 383 -10.20 13.21 6.03
C MET A 383 -9.99 14.43 5.14
N MET A 384 -9.49 14.26 3.92
CA MET A 384 -9.26 15.36 2.97
C MET A 384 -10.59 16.02 2.56
N THR A 385 -11.67 15.25 2.35
CA THR A 385 -12.98 15.84 2.08
C THR A 385 -13.50 16.68 3.23
N ASN A 386 -13.30 16.23 4.48
CA ASN A 386 -13.75 16.94 5.68
C ASN A 386 -12.91 18.21 5.92
N VAL A 387 -11.59 18.13 5.70
CA VAL A 387 -10.71 19.30 5.78
C VAL A 387 -11.10 20.33 4.72
N LEU A 388 -11.38 19.90 3.48
CA LEU A 388 -11.85 20.80 2.43
C LEU A 388 -13.21 21.44 2.73
N ASP A 389 -14.12 20.71 3.40
CA ASP A 389 -15.41 21.27 3.85
C ASP A 389 -15.20 22.29 4.95
N ARG A 390 -14.40 21.97 5.96
CA ARG A 390 -14.07 22.91 7.04
C ARG A 390 -13.39 24.16 6.51
N LEU A 391 -12.41 24.01 5.62
CA LEU A 391 -11.76 25.14 4.95
C LEU A 391 -12.77 25.95 4.14
N ALA A 392 -13.75 25.29 3.51
CA ALA A 392 -14.80 25.98 2.78
C ALA A 392 -15.69 26.81 3.70
N ASP A 393 -16.06 26.27 4.87
CA ASP A 393 -16.84 26.97 5.89
C ASP A 393 -16.09 28.17 6.49
N GLU A 394 -14.76 28.05 6.66
CA GLU A 394 -13.90 29.13 7.18
C GLU A 394 -13.54 30.19 6.12
N SER A 395 -13.83 29.95 4.84
CA SER A 395 -13.39 30.81 3.74
C SER A 395 -14.39 31.89 3.37
N HIS A 396 -14.01 33.15 3.58
CA HIS A 396 -14.75 34.30 3.04
C HIS A 396 -14.67 34.37 1.51
N LEU A 397 -13.62 33.82 0.90
CA LEU A 397 -13.42 33.84 -0.56
C LEU A 397 -14.54 33.10 -1.31
N LEU A 398 -15.04 32.01 -0.75
CA LEU A 398 -16.11 31.21 -1.35
C LEU A 398 -17.49 31.85 -1.19
N SER A 399 -17.69 32.60 -0.10
CA SER A 399 -18.89 33.42 0.13
C SER A 399 -18.93 34.60 -0.85
N ASP A 400 -17.80 35.27 -1.05
CA ASP A 400 -17.71 36.46 -1.90
C ASP A 400 -17.74 36.11 -3.39
N TYR A 401 -17.23 34.94 -3.76
CA TYR A 401 -17.20 34.44 -5.13
C TYR A 401 -17.86 33.06 -5.25
N PRO A 402 -19.20 32.97 -5.11
CA PRO A 402 -19.92 31.72 -5.23
C PRO A 402 -19.83 31.21 -6.67
N SER A 403 -19.17 30.06 -6.87
CA SER A 403 -19.04 29.48 -8.19
C SER A 403 -20.40 29.03 -8.75
N LEU A 404 -20.64 29.29 -10.04
CA LEU A 404 -21.77 28.74 -10.80
C LEU A 404 -21.77 27.19 -10.83
N ALA A 405 -20.62 26.56 -10.57
CA ALA A 405 -20.45 25.11 -10.50
C ALA A 405 -21.10 24.47 -9.26
N SER A 406 -21.35 25.24 -8.19
CA SER A 406 -21.96 24.76 -6.94
C SER A 406 -23.49 24.89 -6.93
N GLN A 407 -24.10 25.53 -7.93
CA GLN A 407 -25.56 25.67 -7.97
C GLN A 407 -26.25 24.37 -8.41
N PRO A 408 -27.10 23.75 -7.57
CA PRO A 408 -27.81 22.52 -7.93
C PRO A 408 -28.83 22.73 -9.06
N ARG A 409 -29.24 23.98 -9.32
CA ARG A 409 -30.25 24.34 -10.34
C ARG A 409 -29.72 24.43 -11.77
N LEU A 410 -28.39 24.48 -11.97
CA LEU A 410 -27.78 24.62 -13.30
C LEU A 410 -27.23 23.29 -13.87
N LYS A 411 -27.31 22.19 -13.11
CA LYS A 411 -26.88 20.86 -13.59
C LYS A 411 -27.67 20.39 -14.83
N ASN A 412 -28.85 20.95 -15.09
CA ASN A 412 -29.68 20.59 -16.24
C ASN A 412 -29.45 21.49 -17.47
N ASN A 413 -28.75 22.62 -17.34
CA ASN A 413 -28.63 23.63 -18.42
C ASN A 413 -27.19 23.82 -18.93
N VAL A 414 -26.19 23.20 -18.30
CA VAL A 414 -24.75 23.32 -18.67
C VAL A 414 -24.35 22.37 -19.81
N THR A 415 -25.29 21.65 -20.42
CA THR A 415 -25.04 20.89 -21.66
C THR A 415 -24.95 21.77 -22.91
N GLU A 416 -25.32 23.06 -22.87
CA GLU A 416 -25.38 23.90 -24.09
C GLU A 416 -24.30 24.99 -24.22
N SER A 417 -23.53 25.32 -23.18
CA SER A 417 -22.44 26.30 -23.27
C SER A 417 -21.08 25.63 -23.17
N LYS A 418 -20.76 24.83 -24.19
CA LYS A 418 -19.48 24.12 -24.35
C LYS A 418 -18.56 24.90 -25.28
N THR A 419 -18.00 26.00 -24.80
CA THR A 419 -16.87 26.67 -25.45
C THR A 419 -15.81 26.98 -24.40
N LEU A 420 -14.61 26.45 -24.65
CA LEU A 420 -13.32 26.63 -23.94
C LEU A 420 -13.02 25.64 -22.79
N GLY A 421 -12.50 24.47 -23.20
CA GLY A 421 -11.37 23.83 -22.51
C GLY A 421 -11.68 22.78 -21.43
N LEU A 422 -11.14 21.57 -21.65
CA LEU A 422 -11.02 20.43 -20.72
C LEU A 422 -12.29 19.60 -20.48
N SER A 423 -12.48 18.63 -21.39
CA SER A 423 -13.46 17.53 -21.29
C SER A 423 -13.03 16.48 -20.27
N PRO A 424 -13.93 15.99 -19.39
CA PRO A 424 -13.92 14.61 -18.93
C PRO A 424 -14.86 13.77 -19.79
N SER A 425 -14.39 12.57 -20.15
CA SER A 425 -15.11 11.53 -20.87
C SER A 425 -16.27 10.97 -20.01
N PRO A 426 -17.47 10.70 -20.58
CA PRO A 426 -18.61 10.15 -19.84
C PRO A 426 -18.65 8.61 -19.85
N PHE A 427 -17.50 7.95 -19.74
CA PHE A 427 -17.39 6.48 -19.68
C PHE A 427 -16.25 6.10 -18.73
N ASP A 428 -16.51 6.14 -17.42
CA ASP A 428 -15.91 5.22 -16.45
C ASP A 428 -16.62 5.38 -15.09
N ASP A 429 -17.65 4.57 -14.86
CA ASP A 429 -18.43 4.57 -13.63
C ASP A 429 -18.40 3.16 -13.03
N SER A 430 -17.59 2.98 -12.00
CA SER A 430 -17.76 1.92 -10.99
C SER A 430 -16.99 2.28 -9.71
N LEU A 431 -17.72 2.93 -8.80
CA LEU A 431 -17.53 3.10 -7.35
C LEU A 431 -16.29 3.84 -6.79
N GLU A 432 -15.09 3.77 -7.37
CA GLU A 432 -13.91 4.48 -6.81
C GLU A 432 -13.86 5.97 -7.18
N THR A 433 -14.54 6.36 -8.26
CA THR A 433 -14.52 7.73 -8.79
C THR A 433 -15.38 8.72 -8.02
N THR A 434 -16.27 8.29 -7.12
CA THR A 434 -17.23 9.21 -6.49
C THR A 434 -16.58 10.15 -5.47
N MET A 435 -15.65 9.65 -4.64
CA MET A 435 -14.98 10.46 -3.62
C MET A 435 -13.87 11.33 -4.22
N ASP A 436 -13.12 10.78 -5.18
CA ASP A 436 -12.11 11.56 -5.91
C ASP A 436 -12.78 12.65 -6.76
N SER A 437 -13.92 12.36 -7.38
CA SER A 437 -14.75 13.36 -8.06
C SER A 437 -15.28 14.44 -7.10
N LYS A 438 -15.63 14.10 -5.85
CA LYS A 438 -16.02 15.10 -4.84
C LYS A 438 -14.85 16.00 -4.44
N ILE A 439 -13.67 15.43 -4.20
CA ILE A 439 -12.45 16.20 -3.87
C ILE A 439 -12.10 17.15 -5.02
N VAL A 440 -12.06 16.62 -6.25
CA VAL A 440 -11.78 17.40 -7.47
C VAL A 440 -12.85 18.47 -7.70
N GLY A 441 -14.12 18.14 -7.44
CA GLY A 441 -15.23 19.08 -7.52
C GLY A 441 -15.06 20.26 -6.55
N LYS A 442 -14.75 19.97 -5.28
CA LYS A 442 -14.48 21.01 -4.27
C LYS A 442 -13.25 21.85 -4.63
N ALA A 443 -12.16 21.22 -5.04
CA ALA A 443 -10.95 21.92 -5.46
C ALA A 443 -11.18 22.83 -6.68
N ARG A 444 -12.04 22.41 -7.62
CA ARG A 444 -12.42 23.23 -8.79
C ARG A 444 -13.20 24.47 -8.37
N VAL A 445 -14.09 24.37 -7.39
CA VAL A 445 -14.82 25.51 -6.85
C VAL A 445 -13.84 26.53 -6.26
N TRP A 446 -12.88 26.08 -5.46
CA TRP A 446 -11.79 26.92 -4.94
C TRP A 446 -10.96 27.59 -6.04
N ALA A 447 -10.54 26.83 -7.06
CA ALA A 447 -9.78 27.37 -8.18
C ALA A 447 -10.58 28.46 -8.93
N SER A 448 -11.88 28.24 -9.12
CA SER A 448 -12.75 29.23 -9.76
C SER A 448 -12.92 30.50 -8.90
N ALA A 449 -13.15 30.36 -7.60
CA ALA A 449 -13.27 31.49 -6.67
C ALA A 449 -11.96 32.29 -6.60
N ALA A 450 -10.81 31.61 -6.52
CA ALA A 450 -9.50 32.26 -6.53
C ALA A 450 -9.23 33.01 -7.84
N SER A 451 -9.61 32.42 -8.98
CA SER A 451 -9.49 33.09 -10.29
C SER A 451 -10.38 34.33 -10.37
N ALA A 452 -11.63 34.24 -9.88
CA ALA A 452 -12.57 35.36 -9.86
C ALA A 452 -12.05 36.49 -8.96
N ALA A 453 -11.59 36.17 -7.75
CA ALA A 453 -11.01 37.14 -6.83
C ALA A 453 -9.76 37.83 -7.42
N ARG A 454 -8.89 37.07 -8.10
CA ARG A 454 -7.73 37.65 -8.81
C ARG A 454 -8.15 38.63 -9.90
N THR A 455 -9.16 38.28 -10.69
CA THR A 455 -9.66 39.20 -11.73
C THR A 455 -10.32 40.44 -11.13
N ALA A 456 -11.05 40.30 -10.03
CA ALA A 456 -11.68 41.41 -9.33
C ALA A 456 -10.65 42.34 -8.69
N SER A 457 -9.62 41.81 -8.02
CA SER A 457 -8.53 42.62 -7.46
C SER A 457 -7.74 43.33 -8.54
N HIS A 458 -7.48 42.66 -9.67
CA HIS A 458 -6.80 43.28 -10.82
C HIS A 458 -7.64 44.41 -11.43
N ALA A 459 -8.96 44.23 -11.50
CA ALA A 459 -9.86 45.28 -11.97
C ALA A 459 -9.89 46.49 -11.02
N ASP A 460 -9.89 46.28 -9.69
CA ASP A 460 -9.83 47.39 -8.72
C ASP A 460 -8.49 48.12 -8.75
N LEU A 461 -7.38 47.39 -8.88
CA LEU A 461 -6.04 47.98 -9.03
C LEU A 461 -5.95 48.83 -10.30
N ASN A 462 -6.44 48.33 -11.44
CA ASN A 462 -6.47 49.11 -12.68
C ASN A 462 -7.30 50.39 -12.54
N ARG A 463 -8.45 50.33 -11.86
CA ARG A 463 -9.27 51.54 -11.59
C ARG A 463 -8.54 52.53 -10.68
N ARG A 464 -7.79 52.06 -9.68
CA ARG A 464 -6.99 52.93 -8.81
C ARG A 464 -5.81 53.55 -9.56
N LEU A 465 -5.17 52.77 -10.43
CA LEU A 465 -4.07 53.22 -11.26
C LEU A 465 -4.54 54.29 -12.25
N GLN A 466 -5.66 54.04 -12.94
CA GLN A 466 -6.28 55.02 -13.84
C GLN A 466 -6.66 56.31 -13.11
N ARG A 467 -7.28 56.24 -11.92
CA ARG A 467 -7.54 57.45 -11.12
C ARG A 467 -6.27 58.15 -10.64
N GLY A 468 -5.19 57.40 -10.41
CA GLY A 468 -3.89 57.95 -10.05
C GLY A 468 -3.28 58.71 -11.22
N GLU A 469 -3.36 58.13 -12.42
CA GLU A 469 -2.93 58.73 -13.68
C GLU A 469 -3.74 59.99 -14.00
N GLU A 470 -5.07 59.94 -13.94
CA GLU A 470 -5.95 61.12 -14.12
C GLU A 470 -5.62 62.25 -13.14
N ARG A 471 -5.25 61.91 -11.89
CA ARG A 471 -4.83 62.91 -10.89
C ARG A 471 -3.42 63.43 -11.14
N ALA A 472 -2.52 62.60 -11.65
CA ALA A 472 -1.17 63.00 -12.01
C ALA A 472 -1.21 63.95 -13.20
N THR A 473 -1.97 63.63 -14.25
CA THR A 473 -2.16 64.51 -15.42
C THR A 473 -2.85 65.80 -15.03
N ALA A 474 -3.86 65.76 -14.14
CA ALA A 474 -4.49 66.99 -13.63
C ALA A 474 -3.51 67.83 -12.79
N ALA A 475 -2.61 67.19 -12.03
CA ALA A 475 -1.57 67.91 -11.29
C ALA A 475 -0.53 68.53 -12.23
N GLU A 476 -0.11 67.82 -13.28
CA GLU A 476 0.76 68.34 -14.34
C GLU A 476 0.13 69.55 -15.03
N GLU A 477 -1.15 69.47 -15.43
CA GLU A 477 -1.89 70.60 -16.00
C GLU A 477 -1.92 71.81 -15.04
N THR A 478 -2.21 71.59 -13.75
CA THR A 478 -2.16 72.70 -12.77
C THR A 478 -0.75 73.27 -12.55
N LEU A 479 0.30 72.47 -12.74
CA LEU A 479 1.69 72.96 -12.64
C LEU A 479 2.07 73.76 -13.89
N GLU A 480 1.63 73.35 -15.08
CA GLU A 480 1.79 74.11 -16.32
C GLU A 480 1.06 75.47 -16.22
N GLU A 481 -0.18 75.49 -15.73
CA GLU A 481 -0.93 76.74 -15.48
C GLU A 481 -0.19 77.66 -14.49
N LEU A 482 0.36 77.10 -13.41
CA LEU A 482 1.15 77.87 -12.44
C LEU A 482 2.46 78.39 -13.04
N GLN A 483 3.12 77.61 -13.90
CA GLN A 483 4.34 78.03 -14.58
C GLN A 483 4.07 79.18 -15.55
N GLU A 484 2.95 79.15 -16.27
CA GLU A 484 2.47 80.25 -17.11
C GLU A 484 2.17 81.50 -16.27
N LEU A 485 1.47 81.35 -15.15
CA LEU A 485 1.15 82.46 -14.22
C LEU A 485 2.39 83.10 -13.57
N ILE A 486 3.41 82.30 -13.28
CA ILE A 486 4.68 82.78 -12.70
C ILE A 486 5.54 83.47 -13.78
N GLY A 487 5.21 83.32 -15.06
CA GLY A 487 5.91 83.98 -16.16
C GLY A 487 7.34 83.50 -16.27
N VAL A 488 7.57 82.19 -16.09
CA VAL A 488 8.85 81.57 -16.48
C VAL A 488 8.81 81.43 -18.00
N ASP A 489 8.98 82.56 -18.69
CA ASP A 489 9.31 82.57 -20.10
C ASP A 489 10.53 81.67 -20.30
N ASP A 490 10.45 80.79 -21.31
CA ASP A 490 11.56 79.95 -21.76
C ASP A 490 12.83 80.80 -21.86
N PHE A 491 13.73 80.66 -20.88
CA PHE A 491 15.11 80.96 -21.13
C PHE A 491 15.56 79.91 -22.13
N GLU A 492 15.53 80.26 -23.43
CA GLU A 492 16.19 79.50 -24.49
C GLU A 492 17.55 79.05 -23.95
N ALA A 493 17.65 77.75 -23.71
CA ALA A 493 18.86 77.13 -23.21
C ALA A 493 19.89 77.22 -24.33
N ASP A 494 20.74 78.24 -24.23
CA ASP A 494 21.97 78.33 -25.00
C ASP A 494 22.79 77.07 -24.68
N ASP A 495 23.18 76.40 -25.77
CA ASP A 495 23.73 75.06 -25.85
C ASP A 495 25.14 75.00 -25.26
N HIS A 496 25.26 75.10 -23.94
CA HIS A 496 26.51 74.81 -23.25
C HIS A 496 26.26 73.90 -22.06
N ASN A 497 26.39 72.60 -22.35
CA ASN A 497 27.25 71.68 -21.63
C ASN A 497 27.36 71.96 -20.13
N ASP A 498 26.59 71.24 -19.31
CA ASP A 498 27.13 70.69 -18.06
C ASP A 498 26.22 69.61 -17.47
N GLN A 499 26.88 68.57 -17.00
CA GLN A 499 26.36 67.24 -16.71
C GLN A 499 25.87 67.09 -15.26
N ASP A 500 25.44 68.18 -14.62
CA ASP A 500 25.13 68.23 -13.18
C ASP A 500 23.77 68.91 -12.91
N LEU A 501 22.67 68.16 -13.05
CA LEU A 501 21.32 68.67 -12.76
C LEU A 501 20.41 67.63 -12.07
N TRP A 502 20.92 66.96 -11.03
CA TRP A 502 20.10 66.14 -10.12
C TRP A 502 20.38 66.41 -8.64
N ASN A 503 20.41 67.69 -8.24
CA ASN A 503 20.36 68.07 -6.83
C ASN A 503 19.21 69.07 -6.59
N PRO A 504 18.03 68.64 -6.14
CA PRO A 504 16.97 69.54 -5.72
C PRO A 504 17.18 69.87 -4.24
N SER A 505 18.20 70.66 -3.93
CA SER A 505 18.32 71.30 -2.63
C SER A 505 19.15 72.55 -2.79
N VAL A 506 18.55 73.68 -2.40
CA VAL A 506 19.13 75.03 -2.35
C VAL A 506 19.09 75.81 -3.67
N ARG A 507 17.88 76.19 -4.09
CA ARG A 507 17.66 77.55 -4.61
C ARG A 507 16.39 78.14 -4.00
N ALA A 508 16.52 78.52 -2.72
CA ALA A 508 15.59 79.45 -2.10
C ALA A 508 15.88 80.85 -2.67
N SER A 509 15.35 81.15 -3.85
CA SER A 509 15.19 82.53 -4.30
C SER A 509 13.86 83.05 -3.76
N ASN A 510 13.94 83.79 -2.65
CA ASN A 510 13.02 84.83 -2.19
C ASN A 510 11.57 84.77 -2.72
N GLY A 511 10.81 83.78 -2.27
CA GLY A 511 9.36 83.79 -2.35
C GLY A 511 8.76 84.67 -1.25
N VAL A 512 7.70 85.40 -1.58
CA VAL A 512 6.94 86.42 -0.80
C VAL A 512 6.42 85.95 0.58
N TRP A 513 6.70 84.72 1.00
CA TRP A 513 6.11 84.05 2.16
C TRP A 513 7.01 83.91 3.39
N THR A 514 8.24 84.44 3.39
CA THR A 514 9.14 84.38 4.57
C THR A 514 8.86 85.44 5.64
N GLY A 515 7.76 86.19 5.53
CA GLY A 515 7.45 87.33 6.41
C GLY A 515 6.36 87.11 7.46
N LEU A 516 5.94 85.88 7.76
CA LEU A 516 4.83 85.64 8.69
C LEU A 516 5.19 84.71 9.87
N ASP A 517 6.22 85.07 10.63
CA ASP A 517 6.40 84.56 11.99
C ASP A 517 5.45 85.29 12.96
N GLY A 518 4.20 84.84 12.97
CA GLY A 518 3.16 85.26 13.89
C GLY A 518 2.93 84.20 14.98
N ASN A 519 3.50 84.46 16.15
CA ASN A 519 3.31 83.73 17.41
C ASN A 519 1.81 83.59 17.77
N ILE A 520 1.25 82.38 17.75
CA ILE A 520 -0.03 82.08 18.43
C ILE A 520 0.13 80.75 19.17
N GLY A 521 -0.06 80.82 20.49
CA GLY A 521 0.19 79.75 21.43
C GLY A 521 -0.83 78.60 21.43
N SER A 522 -0.38 77.56 22.11
CA SER A 522 -1.08 76.38 22.62
C SER A 522 -2.57 76.54 22.92
N THR A 523 -3.37 75.51 22.60
CA THR A 523 -4.23 74.82 23.60
C THR A 523 -4.56 73.38 23.17
N SER A 524 -4.18 72.44 24.05
CA SER A 524 -4.97 71.30 24.56
C SER A 524 -6.14 70.75 23.73
N ALA A 525 -6.15 69.43 23.48
CA ALA A 525 -7.12 68.52 24.10
C ALA A 525 -6.83 67.05 23.76
N ALA A 526 -6.79 66.24 24.82
CA ALA A 526 -6.91 64.79 24.76
C ALA A 526 -8.35 64.38 24.40
N ARG A 527 -8.49 63.40 23.51
CA ARG A 527 -9.25 62.16 23.75
C ARG A 527 -8.93 61.12 22.69
#